data_AF-A0A927HHS6-F1
#
_entry.id   AF-A0A927HHS6-F1
#
_cell.length_a   1.000
_cell.length_b   1.000
_cell.length_c   1.000
_cell.angle_alpha   90.00
_cell.angle_beta   90.00
_cell.angle_gamma   90.00
#
_symmetry.space_group_name_H-M   'P 1'
#
loop_
_entity.id
_entity.type
_entity.pdbx_description
1 polymer ?
#
loop_
_entity_poly.entity_id
_entity_poly.type
_entity_poly.pdbx_seq_one_letter_code
_entity_poly.pdbx_strand_id
1 'polypeptide(L)'
;MLNTLFFWRDKAHPPEPLSDNRSPVPAGYFAPASVEELLGTPLRQQYLQTLWDYSSLPRNLYQQYYLTPLEQCVLLMQQFPVAEQGAYAYPGGMVDCFLKTLANAVKLSKSYMLPPGADPEDQATQGAAWSAVIVWATMFSVLDNLAHLHVEQGERAGLVAGCRRSG
;
A
#
# COMPACT_ATOMS: atom_id res chain seq x y z
N MET A 1 -6.26 6.87 20.48
CA MET A 1 -4.80 7.13 20.40
C MET A 1 -4.23 6.37 19.20
N LEU A 2 -4.47 6.84 17.98
CA LEU A 2 -4.16 6.12 16.72
C LEU A 2 -3.43 7.01 15.68
N ASN A 3 -2.86 8.13 16.10
CA ASN A 3 -2.07 9.03 15.25
C ASN A 3 -0.61 8.59 15.11
N THR A 4 -0.23 7.46 15.71
CA THR A 4 1.17 7.16 15.98
C THR A 4 1.96 6.81 14.73
N LEU A 5 1.40 6.15 13.72
CA LEU A 5 2.16 5.78 12.51
C LEU A 5 2.58 6.99 11.66
N PHE A 6 1.72 8.00 11.55
CA PHE A 6 2.05 9.25 10.87
C PHE A 6 2.88 10.23 11.73
N PHE A 7 2.92 10.04 13.06
CA PHE A 7 3.71 10.90 13.96
C PHE A 7 5.24 10.70 13.83
N TRP A 8 5.69 9.59 13.21
CA TRP A 8 7.11 9.28 13.07
C TRP A 8 7.76 9.85 11.82
N ARG A 9 7.00 10.58 10.99
CA ARG A 9 7.59 11.45 9.98
C ARG A 9 8.03 12.72 10.70
N ASP A 10 9.34 12.91 10.86
CA ASP A 10 9.90 14.20 11.26
C ASP A 10 9.18 15.29 10.47
N LYS A 11 8.70 16.31 11.18
CA LYS A 11 7.87 17.41 10.64
C LYS A 11 8.39 17.86 9.29
N ALA A 12 7.78 17.37 8.22
CA ALA A 12 7.85 18.03 6.93
C ALA A 12 6.99 19.30 7.02
N HIS A 13 7.50 20.37 6.41
CA HIS A 13 6.94 21.72 6.34
C HIS A 13 5.41 21.73 6.20
N PRO A 14 4.67 22.61 6.91
CA PRO A 14 3.23 22.76 6.70
C PRO A 14 2.95 23.05 5.23
N PRO A 15 2.02 22.37 4.54
CA PRO A 15 1.75 22.67 3.15
C PRO A 15 1.31 24.13 3.05
N GLU A 16 2.01 24.91 2.22
CA GLU A 16 1.54 26.25 1.86
C GLU A 16 0.12 26.13 1.30
N PRO A 17 -0.80 27.06 1.62
CA PRO A 17 -2.15 27.04 1.11
C PRO A 17 -2.12 27.31 -0.40
N LEU A 18 -2.07 26.23 -1.19
CA LEU A 18 -2.29 26.30 -2.62
C LEU A 18 -3.75 26.69 -2.84
N SER A 19 -3.96 27.88 -3.40
CA SER A 19 -5.28 28.34 -3.84
C SER A 19 -5.97 27.24 -4.64
N ASP A 20 -7.10 26.76 -4.12
CA ASP A 20 -7.90 25.71 -4.73
C ASP A 20 -8.65 26.30 -5.94
N ASN A 21 -7.96 26.33 -7.08
CA ASN A 21 -8.53 26.66 -8.38
C ASN A 21 -8.69 25.38 -9.22
N ARG A 22 -9.08 24.26 -8.56
CA ARG A 22 -9.37 23.01 -9.25
C ARG A 22 -10.74 23.12 -9.92
N SER A 23 -10.72 23.30 -11.24
CA SER A 23 -11.91 23.12 -12.08
C SER A 23 -12.54 21.75 -11.81
N PRO A 24 -13.87 21.61 -11.85
CA PRO A 24 -14.55 20.37 -11.50
C PRO A 24 -14.06 19.21 -12.36
N VAL A 25 -13.67 18.11 -11.70
CA VAL A 25 -13.22 16.88 -12.35
C VAL A 25 -14.39 16.30 -13.18
N PRO A 26 -14.18 15.97 -14.47
CA PRO A 26 -15.22 15.36 -15.29
C PRO A 26 -15.73 14.05 -14.68
N ALA A 27 -17.03 13.77 -14.82
CA ALA A 27 -17.63 12.53 -14.31
C ALA A 27 -16.88 11.30 -14.88
N GLY A 28 -16.45 10.39 -14.00
CA GLY A 28 -15.69 9.19 -14.37
C GLY A 28 -14.16 9.35 -14.36
N TYR A 29 -13.64 10.52 -14.00
CA TYR A 29 -12.21 10.75 -13.80
C TYR A 29 -11.89 10.98 -12.32
N PHE A 30 -10.67 10.64 -11.91
CA PHE A 30 -10.16 10.94 -10.57
C PHE A 30 -8.93 11.85 -10.69
N ALA A 31 -8.87 12.86 -9.82
CA ALA A 31 -7.64 13.60 -9.60
C ALA A 31 -6.65 12.71 -8.81
N PRO A 32 -5.34 12.74 -9.13
CA PRO A 32 -4.30 12.07 -8.35
C PRO A 32 -4.40 12.49 -6.89
N ALA A 33 -4.50 11.49 -6.02
CA ALA A 33 -4.52 11.64 -4.59
C ALA A 33 -3.10 11.48 -4.03
N SER A 34 -2.85 12.19 -2.95
CA SER A 34 -1.63 12.08 -2.16
C SER A 34 -1.58 10.77 -1.37
N VAL A 35 -0.39 10.34 -0.92
CA VAL A 35 -0.24 9.15 -0.07
C VAL A 35 -1.05 9.30 1.21
N GLU A 36 -1.07 10.49 1.78
CA GLU A 36 -1.74 10.82 3.04
C GLU A 36 -3.25 10.63 2.90
N GLU A 37 -3.82 11.08 1.78
CA GLU A 37 -5.24 10.87 1.46
C GLU A 37 -5.53 9.39 1.20
N LEU A 38 -4.67 8.70 0.44
CA LEU A 38 -4.84 7.30 0.09
C LEU A 38 -4.68 6.37 1.30
N LEU A 39 -3.82 6.68 2.27
CA LEU A 39 -3.61 5.85 3.45
C LEU A 39 -4.41 6.33 4.67
N GLY A 40 -5.02 7.51 4.61
CA GLY A 40 -5.63 8.18 5.77
C GLY A 40 -6.90 7.53 6.33
N THR A 41 -7.49 6.54 5.64
CA THR A 41 -8.71 5.90 6.14
C THR A 41 -8.42 5.03 7.38
N PRO A 42 -9.35 4.94 8.36
CA PRO A 42 -9.12 4.18 9.59
C PRO A 42 -8.77 2.70 9.35
N LEU A 43 -9.40 2.09 8.34
CA LEU A 43 -9.14 0.70 7.97
C LEU A 43 -7.71 0.50 7.44
N ARG A 44 -7.24 1.41 6.56
CA ARG A 44 -5.88 1.35 6.00
C ARG A 44 -4.83 1.56 7.08
N GLN A 45 -5.07 2.48 8.00
CA GLN A 45 -4.22 2.67 9.19
C GLN A 45 -4.14 1.41 10.07
N GLN A 46 -5.24 0.68 10.23
CA GLN A 46 -5.22 -0.59 10.97
C GLN A 46 -4.35 -1.65 10.29
N TYR A 47 -4.34 -1.73 8.97
CA TYR A 47 -3.44 -2.63 8.24
C TYR A 47 -1.97 -2.22 8.38
N LEU A 48 -1.66 -0.92 8.31
CA LEU A 48 -0.30 -0.42 8.54
C LEU A 48 0.17 -0.69 9.97
N GLN A 49 -0.72 -0.57 10.96
CA GLN A 49 -0.41 -0.93 12.34
C GLN A 49 -0.13 -2.43 12.47
N THR A 50 -0.95 -3.27 11.84
CA THR A 50 -0.69 -4.72 11.80
C THR A 50 0.68 -5.02 11.18
N LEU A 51 1.02 -4.36 10.07
CA LEU A 51 2.31 -4.55 9.40
C LEU A 51 3.48 -4.19 10.32
N TRP A 52 3.34 -3.11 11.08
CA TRP A 52 4.33 -2.68 12.07
C TRP A 52 4.42 -3.66 13.26
N ASP A 53 3.30 -4.01 13.88
CA ASP A 53 3.25 -4.89 15.06
C ASP A 53 3.87 -6.27 14.80
N TYR A 54 3.77 -6.74 13.56
CA TYR A 54 4.31 -8.03 13.12
C TYR A 54 5.71 -7.92 12.50
N SER A 55 6.27 -6.72 12.39
CA SER A 55 7.64 -6.50 11.92
C SER A 55 8.65 -6.79 13.04
N SER A 56 9.72 -7.50 12.72
CA SER A 56 10.90 -7.65 13.59
C SER A 56 11.98 -6.60 13.32
N LEU A 57 11.74 -5.69 12.37
CA LEU A 57 12.73 -4.70 11.96
C LEU A 57 12.75 -3.51 12.92
N PRO A 58 13.94 -2.93 13.19
CA PRO A 58 14.03 -1.63 13.82
C PRO A 58 13.36 -0.56 12.94
N ARG A 59 12.90 0.52 13.58
CA ARG A 59 12.12 1.60 12.96
C ARG A 59 12.69 2.11 11.64
N ASN A 60 13.98 2.44 11.62
CA ASN A 60 14.64 3.00 10.44
C ASN A 60 14.60 2.03 9.26
N LEU A 61 14.87 0.75 9.50
CA LEU A 61 14.83 -0.28 8.47
C LEU A 61 13.39 -0.56 8.03
N TYR A 62 12.42 -0.57 8.95
CA TYR A 62 11.01 -0.70 8.59
C TYR A 62 10.56 0.44 7.66
N GLN A 63 10.92 1.68 7.97
CA GLN A 63 10.54 2.82 7.15
C GLN A 63 11.18 2.75 5.76
N GLN A 64 12.48 2.43 5.71
CA GLN A 64 13.23 2.36 4.46
C GLN A 64 12.80 1.19 3.58
N TYR A 65 12.61 0.01 4.15
CA TYR A 65 12.40 -1.22 3.38
C TYR A 65 10.95 -1.63 3.24
N TYR A 66 10.05 -1.25 4.15
CA TYR A 66 8.62 -1.61 4.05
C TYR A 66 7.76 -0.41 3.74
N LEU A 67 7.83 0.67 4.54
CA LEU A 67 6.88 1.77 4.41
C LEU A 67 7.10 2.57 3.11
N THR A 68 8.34 2.96 2.81
CA THR A 68 8.64 3.75 1.61
C THR A 68 8.23 3.02 0.32
N PRO A 69 8.58 1.73 0.09
CA PRO A 69 8.14 1.02 -1.10
C PRO A 69 6.62 0.80 -1.14
N LEU A 70 5.99 0.58 0.01
CA LEU A 70 4.54 0.46 0.12
C LEU A 70 3.84 1.74 -0.34
N GLU A 71 4.29 2.90 0.12
CA GLU A 71 3.74 4.21 -0.26
C GLU A 71 3.88 4.45 -1.77
N GLN A 72 5.01 4.07 -2.38
CA GLN A 72 5.19 4.13 -3.84
C GLN A 72 4.20 3.23 -4.58
N CYS A 73 3.98 2.00 -4.09
CA CYS A 73 2.98 1.10 -4.67
C CYS A 73 1.57 1.71 -4.58
N VAL A 74 1.22 2.31 -3.44
CA VAL A 74 -0.08 2.97 -3.22
C VAL A 74 -0.27 4.18 -4.13
N LEU A 75 0.79 4.97 -4.34
CA LEU A 75 0.77 6.07 -5.32
C LEU A 75 0.54 5.60 -6.74
N LEU A 76 0.99 4.41 -7.11
CA LEU A 76 0.71 3.84 -8.43
C LEU A 76 -0.73 3.30 -8.52
N MET A 77 -1.25 2.74 -7.42
CA MET A 77 -2.62 2.20 -7.37
C MET A 77 -3.70 3.28 -7.33
N GLN A 78 -3.40 4.49 -6.82
CA GLN A 78 -4.36 5.61 -6.74
C GLN A 78 -5.75 5.14 -6.23
N GLN A 79 -6.82 5.53 -6.93
CA GLN A 79 -8.18 5.08 -6.65
C GLN A 79 -8.64 3.94 -7.58
N PHE A 80 -7.72 3.13 -8.12
CA PHE A 80 -8.12 2.04 -9.01
C PHE A 80 -8.85 0.91 -8.27
N PRO A 81 -9.90 0.33 -8.87
CA PRO A 81 -10.47 -0.94 -8.42
C PRO A 81 -9.55 -2.10 -8.81
N VAL A 82 -9.66 -3.25 -8.13
CA VAL A 82 -8.93 -4.47 -8.54
C VAL A 82 -9.47 -5.04 -9.85
N ALA A 83 -10.80 -5.00 -10.01
CA ALA A 83 -11.55 -5.54 -11.14
C ALA A 83 -12.90 -4.81 -11.28
N GLU A 84 -13.62 -5.05 -12.37
CA GLU A 84 -14.93 -4.42 -12.60
C GLU A 84 -16.05 -4.98 -11.71
N GLN A 85 -15.92 -6.22 -11.25
CA GLN A 85 -16.85 -6.85 -10.32
C GLN A 85 -16.10 -7.59 -9.20
N GLY A 86 -16.79 -7.79 -8.06
CA GLY A 86 -16.26 -8.51 -6.90
C GLY A 86 -15.99 -7.62 -5.69
N ALA A 87 -15.31 -8.19 -4.70
CA ALA A 87 -15.18 -7.59 -3.37
C ALA A 87 -14.36 -6.29 -3.31
N TYR A 88 -13.59 -5.97 -4.36
CA TYR A 88 -12.74 -4.76 -4.45
C TYR A 88 -13.00 -3.97 -5.74
N ALA A 89 -14.21 -4.09 -6.29
CA ALA A 89 -14.66 -3.37 -7.47
C ALA A 89 -15.23 -1.98 -7.11
N TYR A 90 -14.41 -1.16 -6.45
CA TYR A 90 -14.76 0.20 -6.06
C TYR A 90 -13.51 1.10 -6.03
N PRO A 91 -13.66 2.44 -6.03
CA PRO A 91 -12.52 3.37 -6.00
C PRO A 91 -11.61 3.14 -4.78
N GLY A 92 -10.34 2.86 -5.04
CA GLY A 92 -9.34 2.53 -4.02
C GLY A 92 -9.36 1.07 -3.54
N GLY A 93 -10.21 0.23 -4.12
CA GLY A 93 -10.29 -1.20 -3.78
C GLY A 93 -8.97 -1.94 -4.01
N MET A 94 -8.13 -1.50 -4.95
CA MET A 94 -6.79 -2.07 -5.15
C MET A 94 -5.86 -1.84 -3.95
N VAL A 95 -5.87 -0.63 -3.38
CA VAL A 95 -5.11 -0.29 -2.17
C VAL A 95 -5.60 -1.14 -1.00
N ASP A 96 -6.91 -1.29 -0.84
CA ASP A 96 -7.49 -2.08 0.26
C ASP A 96 -7.17 -3.58 0.14
N CYS A 97 -7.25 -4.13 -1.08
CA CYS A 97 -6.86 -5.50 -1.36
C CYS A 97 -5.36 -5.74 -1.06
N PHE A 98 -4.50 -4.83 -1.50
CA PHE A 98 -3.06 -4.89 -1.28
C PHE A 98 -2.71 -4.86 0.21
N LEU A 99 -3.19 -3.85 0.94
CA LEU A 99 -2.88 -3.69 2.37
C LEU A 99 -3.39 -4.86 3.21
N LYS A 100 -4.59 -5.37 2.91
CA LYS A 100 -5.14 -6.55 3.58
C LYS A 100 -4.30 -7.80 3.31
N THR A 101 -3.88 -8.01 2.06
CA THR A 101 -3.04 -9.16 1.68
C THR A 101 -1.71 -9.10 2.41
N LEU A 102 -1.08 -7.92 2.44
CA LEU A 102 0.19 -7.71 3.13
C LEU A 102 0.08 -7.95 4.64
N ALA A 103 -0.94 -7.38 5.28
CA ALA A 103 -1.20 -7.56 6.70
C ALA A 103 -1.49 -9.03 7.07
N ASN A 104 -2.21 -9.75 6.22
CA ASN A 104 -2.50 -11.17 6.43
C ASN A 104 -1.25 -12.05 6.20
N ALA A 105 -0.44 -11.73 5.19
CA ALA A 105 0.79 -12.47 4.89
C ALA A 105 1.78 -12.40 6.06
N VAL A 106 1.98 -11.21 6.66
CA VAL A 106 2.86 -11.08 7.83
C VAL A 106 2.30 -11.76 9.07
N LYS A 107 0.97 -11.71 9.28
CA LYS A 107 0.30 -12.45 10.35
C LYS A 107 0.54 -13.95 10.25
N LEU A 108 0.34 -14.51 9.07
CA LEU A 108 0.57 -15.93 8.80
C LEU A 108 2.05 -16.29 8.95
N SER A 109 2.96 -15.42 8.49
CA SER A 109 4.41 -15.65 8.60
C SER A 109 4.90 -15.80 10.04
N LYS A 110 4.25 -15.17 11.02
CA LYS A 110 4.61 -15.31 12.44
C LYS A 110 4.15 -16.62 13.05
N SER A 111 3.04 -17.18 12.55
CA SER A 111 2.54 -18.49 12.99
C SER A 111 3.27 -19.68 12.35
N TYR A 112 4.06 -19.45 11.30
CA TYR A 112 4.81 -20.49 10.59
C TYR A 112 6.32 -20.30 10.78
N MET A 113 6.99 -21.29 11.36
CA MET A 113 8.45 -21.30 11.42
C MET A 113 9.00 -21.65 10.03
N LEU A 114 9.70 -20.69 9.42
CA LEU A 114 10.35 -20.84 8.12
C LEU A 114 11.87 -20.78 8.31
N PRO A 115 12.65 -21.59 7.58
CA PRO A 115 12.23 -22.63 6.62
C PRO A 115 11.86 -23.95 7.34
N PRO A 116 10.89 -24.73 6.81
CA PRO A 116 10.44 -25.97 7.44
C PRO A 116 11.57 -27.01 7.50
N GLY A 117 11.79 -27.59 8.69
CA GLY A 117 12.78 -28.65 8.91
C GLY A 117 14.19 -28.18 9.28
N ALA A 118 14.44 -26.87 9.38
CA ALA A 118 15.67 -26.34 9.97
C ALA A 118 15.63 -26.37 11.51
N ASP A 119 16.81 -26.30 12.14
CA ASP A 119 16.91 -26.25 13.59
C ASP A 119 16.23 -24.98 14.16
N PRO A 120 15.58 -25.05 15.34
CA PRO A 120 14.86 -23.91 15.90
C PRO A 120 15.72 -22.66 16.11
N GLU A 121 17.02 -22.83 16.38
CA GLU A 121 17.99 -21.74 16.54
C GLU A 121 18.25 -21.00 15.21
N ASP A 122 18.40 -21.76 14.12
CA ASP A 122 18.58 -21.20 12.78
C ASP A 122 17.29 -20.51 12.29
N GLN A 123 16.12 -21.11 12.56
CA GLN A 123 14.81 -20.52 12.24
C GLN A 123 14.59 -19.20 13.00
N ALA A 124 14.95 -19.14 14.28
CA ALA A 124 14.88 -17.92 15.07
C ALA A 124 15.81 -16.83 14.50
N THR A 125 17.02 -17.22 14.09
CA THR A 125 18.02 -16.30 13.52
C THR A 125 17.58 -15.74 12.16
N GLN A 126 16.92 -16.55 11.32
CA GLN A 126 16.50 -16.15 9.97
C GLN A 126 15.06 -15.60 9.90
N GLY A 127 14.30 -15.60 11.00
CA GLY A 127 12.90 -15.21 11.00
C GLY A 127 12.65 -13.79 10.45
N ALA A 128 13.57 -12.85 10.71
CA ALA A 128 13.49 -11.50 10.17
C ALA A 128 13.68 -11.46 8.64
N ALA A 129 14.61 -12.27 8.10
CA ALA A 129 14.87 -12.35 6.67
C ALA A 129 13.67 -12.98 5.94
N TRP A 130 13.09 -14.05 6.47
CA TRP A 130 11.89 -14.66 5.89
C TRP A 130 10.67 -13.74 5.94
N SER A 131 10.51 -12.98 7.02
CA SER A 131 9.46 -11.96 7.11
C SER A 131 9.62 -10.90 5.99
N ALA A 132 10.85 -10.44 5.74
CA ALA A 132 11.12 -9.51 4.64
C ALA A 132 10.81 -10.12 3.28
N VAL A 133 11.23 -11.36 3.02
CA VAL A 133 10.92 -12.06 1.77
C VAL A 133 9.41 -12.11 1.51
N ILE A 134 8.60 -12.42 2.52
CA ILE A 134 7.14 -12.49 2.40
C ILE A 134 6.52 -11.12 2.10
N VAL A 135 6.97 -10.07 2.80
CA VAL A 135 6.51 -8.70 2.55
C VAL A 135 6.81 -8.29 1.11
N TRP A 136 8.06 -8.47 0.67
CA TRP A 136 8.48 -8.10 -0.68
C TRP A 136 7.78 -8.93 -1.76
N ALA A 137 7.65 -10.25 -1.57
CA ALA A 137 6.92 -11.11 -2.51
C ALA A 137 5.45 -10.65 -2.67
N THR A 138 4.82 -10.23 -1.57
CA THR A 138 3.45 -9.70 -1.59
C THR A 138 3.37 -8.34 -2.27
N MET A 139 4.40 -7.48 -2.14
CA MET A 139 4.46 -6.22 -2.88
C MET A 139 4.61 -6.46 -4.38
N PHE A 140 5.48 -7.40 -4.78
CA PHE A 140 5.71 -7.71 -6.19
C PHE A 140 4.48 -8.31 -6.87
N SER A 141 3.68 -9.13 -6.19
CA SER A 141 2.46 -9.71 -6.78
C SER A 141 1.41 -8.66 -7.16
N VAL A 142 1.46 -7.47 -6.55
CA VAL A 142 0.56 -6.37 -6.91
C VAL A 142 1.09 -5.53 -8.07
N LEU A 143 2.41 -5.48 -8.28
CA LEU A 143 2.97 -4.83 -9.47
C LEU A 143 2.51 -5.52 -10.77
N ASP A 144 2.36 -6.84 -10.76
CA ASP A 144 1.80 -7.59 -11.88
C ASP A 144 0.36 -7.16 -12.20
N ASN A 145 -0.45 -6.90 -11.16
CA ASN A 145 -1.79 -6.36 -11.34
C ASN A 145 -1.79 -4.96 -11.95
N LEU A 146 -0.81 -4.11 -11.62
CA LEU A 146 -0.67 -2.79 -12.23
C LEU A 146 -0.28 -2.87 -13.71
N ALA A 147 0.51 -3.86 -14.12
CA ALA A 147 0.94 -4.04 -15.51
C ALA A 147 -0.24 -4.29 -16.48
N HIS A 148 -1.35 -4.84 -15.96
CA HIS A 148 -2.56 -5.10 -16.74
C HIS A 148 -3.60 -3.96 -16.68
N LEU A 149 -3.26 -2.79 -16.11
CA LEU A 149 -4.15 -1.63 -16.12
C LEU A 149 -3.91 -0.77 -17.36
N HIS A 150 -4.96 -0.57 -18.15
CA HIS A 150 -4.99 0.49 -19.15
C HIS A 150 -5.48 1.77 -18.49
N VAL A 151 -4.59 2.77 -18.44
CA VAL A 151 -4.90 4.11 -17.94
C VAL A 151 -5.08 5.05 -19.12
N GLU A 152 -6.30 5.51 -19.37
CA GLU A 152 -6.52 6.62 -20.29
C GLU A 152 -6.13 7.92 -19.56
N GLN A 153 -5.18 8.66 -20.12
CA GLN A 153 -4.85 10.00 -19.63
C GLN A 153 -5.79 10.98 -20.31
N GLY A 154 -6.55 11.74 -19.52
CA GLY A 154 -7.32 12.85 -20.07
C GLY A 154 -6.39 13.90 -20.67
N GLU A 155 -6.82 14.63 -21.70
CA GLU A 155 -6.03 15.67 -22.39
C GLU A 155 -5.53 16.81 -21.48
N ARG A 156 -6.01 16.86 -20.22
CA ARG A 156 -5.45 17.69 -19.16
C ARG A 156 -4.45 16.90 -18.32
N ALA A 157 -3.20 17.35 -18.33
CA ALA A 157 -2.12 16.83 -17.51
C ALA A 157 -2.58 16.62 -16.06
N GLY A 158 -2.61 15.35 -15.62
CA GLY A 158 -2.95 14.99 -14.24
C GLY A 158 -4.39 14.55 -14.00
N LEU A 159 -5.17 14.16 -15.00
CA LEU A 159 -6.42 13.43 -14.78
C LEU A 159 -6.26 11.96 -15.18
N VAL A 160 -6.51 11.06 -14.24
CA VAL A 160 -6.49 9.61 -14.45
C VAL A 160 -7.93 9.17 -14.75
N ALA A 161 -8.19 8.69 -15.97
CA ALA A 161 -9.51 8.18 -16.33
C ALA A 161 -9.85 6.94 -15.48
N GLY A 162 -11.15 6.77 -15.20
CA GLY A 162 -11.68 5.53 -14.65
C GLY A 162 -11.20 4.34 -15.48
N CYS A 163 -10.42 3.47 -14.84
CA CYS A 163 -9.75 2.36 -15.51
C CYS A 163 -10.79 1.37 -16.05
N ARG A 164 -10.74 1.12 -17.36
CA ARG A 164 -11.49 0.07 -18.04
C ARG A 164 -10.48 -1.03 -18.39
N ARG A 165 -10.55 -2.20 -17.74
CA ARG A 165 -9.71 -3.35 -18.13
C ARG A 165 -10.35 -4.01 -19.35
N SER A 166 -9.56 -4.35 -20.37
CA SER A 166 -10.07 -5.18 -21.47
C SER A 166 -10.35 -6.57 -20.91
N GLY A 167 -11.59 -7.04 -21.09
CA GLY A 167 -11.98 -8.40 -20.79
C GLY A 167 -11.25 -9.45 -21.61
#